data_AF-A0A848W8L3-F1
#
_entry.id   AF-A0A848W8L3-F1
#
_cell.length_a   1.000
_cell.length_b   1.000
_cell.length_c   1.000
_cell.angle_alpha   90.00
_cell.angle_beta   90.00
_cell.angle_gamma   90.00
#
_symmetry.space_group_name_H-M   'P 1'
#
loop_
_entity.id
_entity.type
_entity.pdbx_description
1 polymer ?
#
loop_
_entity_poly.entity_id
_entity_poly.type
_entity_poly.pdbx_seq_one_letter_code
_entity_poly.pdbx_strand_id
1 'polypeptide(L)'
;MRATLLILIAFVFAAAAPLARADAATDEFKARIEAALAINDATERSAAIGALFYREALDDWSQSLVERVIGIVAKKQGHDISFVDLSPDTDLIQIVDGFEYRPNLEPMGQVVFTDPAADPGNDTKVLYGRPALPSPGNEDRLFSPLTVRRLVNPNAPPDKQLQMIAIGGAHPPAEFEGWCDIALSNNTVKRITLDDQDIGNQTRIMRGQSIEACEVTNTGGRGSLSLRLYEGDREIFIRQIETPEATITYRKP
;
A
#
# COMPACT_ATOMS: atom_id res chain seq x y z
N MET A 1 -49.06 0.52 41.51
CA MET A 1 -48.19 0.70 40.33
C MET A 1 -47.82 2.18 40.24
N ARG A 2 -46.56 2.50 40.56
CA ARG A 2 -45.99 3.85 40.50
C ARG A 2 -44.58 3.71 39.93
N ALA A 3 -44.26 4.52 38.94
CA ALA A 3 -42.95 4.69 38.37
C ALA A 3 -42.08 5.58 39.28
N THR A 4 -40.77 5.31 39.36
CA THR A 4 -39.71 6.34 39.40
C THR A 4 -38.37 5.75 38.94
N LEU A 5 -37.78 6.39 37.94
CA LEU A 5 -36.40 6.29 37.48
C LEU A 5 -35.47 7.00 38.48
N LEU A 6 -34.31 6.44 38.81
CA LEU A 6 -33.18 7.18 39.38
C LEU A 6 -31.87 6.66 38.80
N ILE A 7 -31.28 7.48 37.94
CA ILE A 7 -29.92 7.42 37.43
C ILE A 7 -28.99 7.84 38.56
N LEU A 8 -27.89 7.12 38.81
CA LEU A 8 -26.62 7.78 39.16
C LEU A 8 -25.41 6.90 38.85
N ILE A 9 -24.44 7.59 38.25
CA ILE A 9 -23.17 7.18 37.67
C ILE A 9 -22.15 6.80 38.75
N ALA A 10 -21.35 5.76 38.48
CA ALA A 10 -20.01 5.64 39.04
C ALA A 10 -19.03 5.22 37.93
N PHE A 11 -18.55 6.23 37.20
CA PHE A 11 -17.28 6.19 36.49
C PHE A 11 -16.17 6.34 37.56
N VAL A 12 -15.36 5.32 37.78
CA VAL A 12 -13.94 5.51 38.15
C VAL A 12 -13.12 4.48 37.39
N PHE A 13 -12.14 5.04 36.68
CA PHE A 13 -11.17 4.44 35.79
C PHE A 13 -10.37 3.27 36.39
N ALA A 14 -10.19 2.24 35.58
CA ALA A 14 -8.90 1.57 35.44
C ALA A 14 -8.61 1.39 33.95
N ALA A 15 -8.58 2.51 33.21
CA ALA A 15 -7.96 2.54 31.90
C ALA A 15 -6.44 2.64 32.11
N ALA A 16 -5.81 1.50 32.35
CA ALA A 16 -4.35 1.35 32.34
C ALA A 16 -3.99 -0.06 31.86
N ALA A 17 -4.39 -0.42 30.64
CA ALA A 17 -3.78 -1.51 29.88
C ALA A 17 -4.12 -1.44 28.38
N PRO A 18 -3.56 -0.48 27.62
CA PRO A 18 -3.28 -0.75 26.21
C PRO A 18 -1.78 -0.79 25.86
N LEU A 19 -0.89 -0.36 26.77
CA LEU A 19 0.55 -0.26 26.48
C LEU A 19 1.34 -1.52 26.86
N ALA A 20 1.12 -2.09 28.05
CA ALA A 20 1.88 -3.26 28.52
C ALA A 20 1.66 -4.54 27.68
N ARG A 21 0.53 -4.65 26.97
CA ARG A 21 0.21 -5.81 26.13
C ARG A 21 0.86 -5.73 24.74
N ALA A 22 1.21 -4.53 24.26
CA ALA A 22 1.89 -4.37 22.97
C ALA A 22 3.38 -4.77 23.07
N ASP A 23 4.04 -4.40 24.17
CA ASP A 23 5.46 -4.70 24.39
C ASP A 23 5.67 -6.20 24.67
N ALA A 24 4.85 -6.81 25.55
CA ALA A 24 4.97 -8.23 25.90
C ALA A 24 4.72 -9.19 24.72
N ALA A 25 3.83 -8.82 23.80
CA ALA A 25 3.54 -9.61 22.60
C ALA A 25 4.74 -9.66 21.63
N THR A 26 5.52 -8.57 21.56
CA THR A 26 6.71 -8.49 20.71
C THR A 26 7.88 -9.32 21.28
N ASP A 27 8.05 -9.34 22.60
CA ASP A 27 9.08 -10.15 23.27
C ASP A 27 8.81 -11.65 23.17
N GLU A 28 7.56 -12.09 23.34
CA GLU A 28 7.17 -13.49 23.14
C GLU A 28 7.37 -13.92 21.68
N PHE A 29 7.04 -13.05 20.73
CA PHE A 29 7.27 -13.31 19.32
C PHE A 29 8.76 -13.40 18.99
N LYS A 30 9.59 -12.50 19.53
CA LYS A 30 11.06 -12.58 19.43
C LYS A 30 11.59 -13.91 19.93
N ALA A 31 11.18 -14.34 21.12
CA ALA A 31 11.59 -15.60 21.71
C ALA A 31 11.21 -16.81 20.84
N ARG A 32 10.04 -16.78 20.18
CA ARG A 32 9.61 -17.82 19.24
C ARG A 32 10.50 -17.90 17.99
N ILE A 33 10.91 -16.75 17.44
CA ILE A 33 11.84 -16.72 16.30
C ILE A 33 13.22 -17.25 16.71
N GLU A 34 13.75 -16.78 17.85
CA GLU A 34 15.04 -17.24 18.38
C GLU A 34 15.05 -18.73 18.65
N ALA A 35 13.99 -19.25 19.29
CA ALA A 35 13.82 -20.68 19.54
C ALA A 35 13.78 -21.50 18.25
N ALA A 36 13.09 -21.02 17.21
CA ALA A 36 13.04 -21.71 15.92
C ALA A 36 14.41 -21.75 15.23
N LEU A 37 15.20 -20.66 15.30
CA LEU A 37 16.54 -20.59 14.71
C LEU A 37 17.60 -21.39 15.47
N ALA A 38 17.40 -21.61 16.78
CA ALA A 38 18.28 -22.43 17.60
C ALA A 38 18.18 -23.94 17.30
N ILE A 39 17.21 -24.38 16.50
CA ILE A 39 17.04 -25.78 16.12
C ILE A 39 18.18 -26.21 15.17
N ASN A 40 18.95 -27.22 15.58
CA ASN A 40 20.10 -27.71 14.83
C ASN A 40 19.71 -28.43 13.54
N ASP A 41 18.65 -29.25 13.58
CA ASP A 41 18.17 -29.96 12.40
C ASP A 41 17.54 -28.97 11.39
N ALA A 42 18.00 -29.04 10.14
CA ALA A 42 17.57 -28.10 9.10
C ALA A 42 16.10 -28.27 8.70
N THR A 43 15.58 -29.50 8.77
CA THR A 43 14.19 -29.81 8.42
C THR A 43 13.26 -29.33 9.51
N GLU A 44 13.57 -29.65 10.77
CA GLU A 44 12.79 -29.21 11.93
C GLU A 44 12.81 -27.69 12.09
N ARG A 45 13.96 -27.04 11.87
CA ARG A 45 14.10 -25.58 11.86
C ARG A 45 13.24 -24.92 10.78
N SER A 46 13.27 -25.45 9.56
CA SER A 46 12.44 -24.93 8.47
C SER A 46 10.95 -25.07 8.79
N ALA A 47 10.54 -26.18 9.40
CA ALA A 47 9.16 -26.38 9.86
C ALA A 47 8.78 -25.40 10.98
N ALA A 48 9.66 -25.19 11.97
CA ALA A 48 9.43 -24.26 13.07
C ALA A 48 9.32 -22.81 12.60
N ILE A 49 10.22 -22.37 11.71
CA ILE A 49 10.16 -21.06 11.06
C ILE A 49 8.90 -20.94 10.21
N GLY A 50 8.55 -22.00 9.48
CA GLY A 50 7.35 -22.06 8.67
C GLY A 50 6.06 -21.82 9.45
N ALA A 51 6.00 -22.29 10.71
CA ALA A 51 4.88 -22.07 11.61
C ALA A 51 4.76 -20.61 12.14
N LEU A 52 5.80 -19.79 11.97
CA LEU A 52 5.79 -18.37 12.33
C LEU A 52 5.18 -17.49 11.23
N PHE A 53 5.08 -17.99 9.99
CA PHE A 53 4.46 -17.28 8.88
C PHE A 53 2.94 -17.40 8.92
N TYR A 54 2.25 -16.30 8.63
CA TYR A 54 0.81 -16.34 8.37
C TYR A 54 0.54 -16.86 6.96
N ARG A 55 -0.14 -18.02 6.85
CA ARG A 55 -0.34 -18.75 5.58
C ARG A 55 -1.80 -18.96 5.19
N GLU A 56 -2.74 -18.51 6.01
CA GLU A 56 -4.16 -18.71 5.73
C GLU A 56 -4.57 -17.93 4.46
N ALA A 57 -5.37 -18.59 3.62
CA ALA A 57 -5.90 -18.02 2.37
C ALA A 57 -4.84 -17.64 1.29
N LEU A 58 -3.64 -18.21 1.34
CA LEU A 58 -2.64 -18.07 0.26
C LEU A 58 -2.92 -19.03 -0.90
N ASP A 59 -2.76 -18.53 -2.13
CA ASP A 59 -2.74 -19.36 -3.34
C ASP A 59 -1.41 -20.12 -3.50
N ASP A 60 -1.38 -21.11 -4.40
CA ASP A 60 -0.22 -22.00 -4.58
C ASP A 60 1.07 -21.25 -4.91
N TRP A 61 0.97 -20.17 -5.69
CA TRP A 61 2.12 -19.37 -6.07
C TRP A 61 2.66 -18.55 -4.88
N SER A 62 1.78 -17.93 -4.09
CA SER A 62 2.16 -17.20 -2.87
C SER A 62 2.75 -18.16 -1.83
N GLN A 63 2.20 -19.38 -1.71
CA GLN A 63 2.81 -20.43 -0.88
C GLN A 63 4.23 -20.76 -1.34
N SER A 64 4.50 -20.86 -2.64
CA SER A 64 5.85 -21.12 -3.15
C SER A 64 6.86 -20.00 -2.80
N LEU A 65 6.41 -18.75 -2.76
CA LEU A 65 7.24 -17.61 -2.34
C LEU A 65 7.53 -17.64 -0.84
N VAL A 66 6.53 -17.98 -0.02
CA VAL A 66 6.71 -18.20 1.42
C VAL A 66 7.75 -19.28 1.68
N GLU A 67 7.65 -20.42 1.00
CA GLU A 67 8.63 -21.51 1.14
C GLU A 67 10.05 -21.08 0.73
N ARG A 68 10.18 -20.22 -0.28
CA ARG A 68 11.48 -19.64 -0.66
C ARG A 68 12.04 -18.73 0.44
N VAL A 69 11.21 -17.87 1.04
CA VAL A 69 11.62 -17.00 2.16
C VAL A 69 12.00 -17.83 3.38
N ILE A 70 11.23 -18.87 3.72
CA ILE A 70 11.54 -19.79 4.81
C ILE A 70 12.89 -20.45 4.57
N GLY A 71 13.15 -20.92 3.35
CA GLY A 71 14.44 -21.50 3.01
C GLY A 71 15.61 -20.53 3.16
N ILE A 72 15.39 -19.23 3.00
CA ILE A 72 16.40 -18.17 3.23
C ILE A 72 16.60 -17.97 4.74
N VAL A 73 15.52 -17.75 5.49
CA VAL A 73 15.56 -17.50 6.94
C VAL A 73 16.08 -18.73 7.69
N ALA A 74 15.69 -19.94 7.32
CA ALA A 74 16.14 -21.17 7.96
C ALA A 74 17.63 -21.43 7.81
N LYS A 75 18.27 -20.91 6.75
CA LYS A 75 19.72 -21.03 6.56
C LYS A 75 20.54 -20.08 7.43
N LYS A 76 19.88 -19.09 8.05
CA LYS A 76 20.52 -18.12 8.92
C LYS A 76 20.78 -18.78 10.28
N GLN A 77 22.04 -19.04 10.65
CA GLN A 77 22.44 -19.53 11.99
C GLN A 77 23.35 -18.51 12.70
N GLY A 78 23.13 -18.27 14.00
CA GLY A 78 23.97 -17.37 14.80
C GLY A 78 23.84 -15.88 14.47
N HIS A 79 22.68 -15.47 13.97
CA HIS A 79 22.39 -14.08 13.60
C HIS A 79 21.84 -13.29 14.77
N ASP A 80 22.17 -12.01 14.81
CA ASP A 80 21.47 -11.05 15.67
C ASP A 80 20.11 -10.71 15.05
N ILE A 81 19.07 -10.85 15.87
CA ILE A 81 17.70 -10.54 15.51
C ILE A 81 17.34 -9.21 16.16
N SER A 82 16.99 -8.22 15.33
CA SER A 82 16.45 -6.96 15.82
C SER A 82 15.07 -6.70 15.23
N PHE A 83 14.28 -5.96 16.01
CA PHE A 83 12.95 -5.50 15.62
C PHE A 83 13.07 -4.00 15.38
N VAL A 84 12.64 -3.58 14.20
CA VAL A 84 12.74 -2.18 13.77
C VAL A 84 11.35 -1.71 13.36
N ASP A 85 10.98 -0.52 13.80
CA ASP A 85 9.73 0.10 13.40
C ASP A 85 9.67 0.29 11.89
N LEU A 86 8.45 0.27 11.36
CA LEU A 86 8.22 0.62 9.96
C LEU A 86 8.55 2.09 9.74
N SER A 87 9.41 2.36 8.75
CA SER A 87 9.52 3.72 8.24
C SER A 87 8.14 4.16 7.71
N PRO A 88 7.68 5.39 8.00
CA PRO A 88 6.44 5.92 7.44
C PRO A 88 6.43 5.95 5.90
N ASP A 89 7.61 5.92 5.27
CA ASP A 89 7.78 5.89 3.82
C ASP A 89 7.85 4.46 3.23
N THR A 90 7.65 3.41 4.04
CA THR A 90 7.68 2.03 3.55
C THR A 90 6.49 1.78 2.62
N ASP A 91 6.74 1.61 1.32
CA ASP A 91 5.69 1.21 0.38
C ASP A 91 5.34 -0.27 0.58
N LEU A 92 4.22 -0.49 1.26
CA LEU A 92 3.70 -1.80 1.57
C LEU A 92 2.88 -2.38 0.41
N ILE A 93 2.55 -1.57 -0.60
CA ILE A 93 1.73 -1.97 -1.74
C ILE A 93 2.63 -2.14 -2.95
N GLN A 94 2.87 -3.38 -3.36
CA GLN A 94 3.59 -3.64 -4.60
C GLN A 94 2.63 -3.99 -5.73
N ILE A 95 2.94 -3.54 -6.95
CA ILE A 95 2.20 -3.94 -8.15
C ILE A 95 3.18 -4.63 -9.09
N VAL A 96 3.02 -5.94 -9.27
CA VAL A 96 3.84 -6.77 -10.17
C VAL A 96 2.91 -7.59 -11.04
N ASP A 97 3.15 -7.62 -12.35
CA ASP A 97 2.38 -8.40 -13.33
C ASP A 97 0.86 -8.21 -13.25
N GLY A 98 0.43 -7.01 -12.84
CA GLY A 98 -0.97 -6.67 -12.71
C GLY A 98 -1.66 -7.13 -11.43
N PHE A 99 -0.93 -7.71 -10.50
CA PHE A 99 -1.42 -8.06 -9.18
C PHE A 99 -1.05 -6.98 -8.18
N GLU A 100 -1.99 -6.64 -7.31
CA GLU A 100 -1.75 -5.78 -6.16
C GLU A 100 -1.40 -6.64 -4.95
N TYR A 101 -0.19 -6.44 -4.45
CA TYR A 101 0.38 -7.13 -3.31
C TYR A 101 0.32 -6.22 -2.09
N ARG A 102 -0.44 -6.63 -1.09
CA ARG A 102 -0.58 -5.90 0.19
C ARG A 102 -0.18 -6.79 1.35
N PRO A 103 0.20 -6.25 2.51
CA PRO A 103 0.36 -7.07 3.71
C PRO A 103 -0.96 -7.72 4.11
N ASN A 104 -0.93 -9.03 4.41
CA ASN A 104 -2.10 -9.78 4.91
C ASN A 104 -2.30 -9.64 6.41
N LEU A 105 -1.43 -8.83 7.02
CA LEU A 105 -1.38 -8.49 8.43
C LEU A 105 -1.35 -6.96 8.52
N GLU A 106 -1.87 -6.42 9.62
CA GLU A 106 -1.57 -5.06 10.05
C GLU A 106 -0.08 -5.01 10.40
N PRO A 107 0.75 -4.30 9.61
CA PRO A 107 2.19 -4.38 9.74
C PRO A 107 2.62 -3.53 10.93
N MET A 108 3.43 -4.13 11.81
CA MET A 108 3.90 -3.49 13.04
C MET A 108 5.36 -3.06 12.94
N GLY A 109 6.16 -3.80 12.17
CA GLY A 109 7.60 -3.60 12.10
C GLY A 109 8.27 -4.54 11.10
N GLN A 110 9.59 -4.54 11.15
CA GLN A 110 10.46 -5.46 10.43
C GLN A 110 11.32 -6.24 11.41
N VAL A 111 11.41 -7.55 11.20
CA VAL A 111 12.45 -8.39 11.78
C VAL A 111 13.66 -8.32 10.87
N VAL A 112 14.79 -7.89 11.41
CA VAL A 112 16.06 -7.75 10.71
C VAL A 112 16.97 -8.88 11.18
N PHE A 113 17.31 -9.77 10.26
CA PHE A 113 18.29 -10.84 10.45
C PHE A 113 19.64 -10.34 9.97
N THR A 114 20.52 -10.03 10.92
CA THR A 114 21.86 -9.50 10.65
C THR A 114 22.85 -10.66 10.59
N ASP A 115 23.59 -10.78 9.49
CA ASP A 115 24.65 -11.77 9.32
C ASP A 115 26.00 -11.16 9.67
N PRO A 116 26.62 -11.55 10.79
CA PRO A 116 27.92 -11.01 11.19
C PRO A 116 29.02 -11.28 10.14
N ALA A 117 28.82 -12.29 9.29
CA ALA A 117 29.75 -12.66 8.23
C ALA A 117 29.40 -12.05 6.86
N ALA A 118 28.25 -11.37 6.72
CA ALA A 118 27.90 -10.67 5.48
C ALA A 118 28.42 -9.23 5.48
N ASP A 119 28.58 -8.67 4.28
CA ASP A 119 28.93 -7.26 4.14
C ASP A 119 27.90 -6.36 4.85
N PRO A 120 28.33 -5.27 5.51
CA PRO A 120 27.44 -4.32 6.15
C PRO A 120 26.32 -3.85 5.20
N GLY A 121 25.06 -4.05 5.60
CA GLY A 121 23.88 -3.69 4.80
C GLY A 121 23.21 -4.85 4.05
N ASN A 122 23.77 -6.06 4.08
CA ASN A 122 23.13 -7.28 3.54
C ASN A 122 22.18 -7.96 4.54
N ASP A 123 21.38 -7.17 5.26
CA ASP A 123 20.42 -7.69 6.22
C ASP A 123 19.19 -8.24 5.51
N THR A 124 18.72 -9.40 5.97
CA THR A 124 17.41 -9.91 5.53
C THR A 124 16.34 -9.27 6.38
N LYS A 125 15.43 -8.50 5.76
CA LYS A 125 14.33 -7.83 6.45
C LYS A 125 13.02 -8.52 6.10
N VAL A 126 12.30 -8.98 7.11
CA VAL A 126 11.00 -9.63 6.96
C VAL A 126 9.98 -8.83 7.78
N LEU A 127 8.92 -8.37 7.13
CA LEU A 127 7.84 -7.68 7.84
C LEU A 127 7.19 -8.62 8.87
N TYR A 128 6.65 -8.07 9.94
CA TYR A 128 5.78 -8.80 10.84
C TYR A 128 4.60 -7.94 11.26
N GLY A 129 3.54 -8.59 11.72
CA GLY A 129 2.31 -7.89 12.06
C GLY A 129 1.26 -8.78 12.69
N ARG A 130 0.07 -8.22 12.86
CA ARG A 130 -1.09 -8.90 13.45
C ARG A 130 -2.12 -9.24 12.38
N PRO A 131 -2.79 -10.41 12.47
CA PRO A 131 -3.93 -10.69 11.62
C PRO A 131 -5.01 -9.62 11.78
N ALA A 132 -5.62 -9.19 10.67
CA ALA A 132 -6.66 -8.16 10.68
C ALA A 132 -7.93 -8.58 11.47
N LEU A 133 -8.13 -9.89 11.66
CA LEU A 133 -9.16 -10.44 12.53
C LEU A 133 -8.48 -11.14 13.73
N PRO A 134 -8.89 -10.83 14.97
CA PRO A 134 -8.30 -11.45 16.14
C PRO A 134 -8.64 -12.95 16.18
N SER A 135 -7.62 -13.79 15.98
CA SER A 135 -7.69 -15.24 16.15
C SER A 135 -6.81 -15.67 17.32
N PRO A 136 -7.34 -16.35 18.35
CA PRO A 136 -6.56 -16.81 19.49
C PRO A 136 -5.37 -17.68 19.05
N GLY A 137 -4.17 -17.39 19.56
CA GLY A 137 -2.95 -18.09 19.18
C GLY A 137 -2.27 -17.57 17.91
N ASN A 138 -2.89 -16.66 17.17
CA ASN A 138 -2.29 -15.95 16.02
C ASN A 138 -1.76 -14.55 16.40
N GLU A 139 -1.38 -14.36 17.66
CA GLU A 139 -0.66 -13.17 18.10
C GLU A 139 0.72 -13.16 17.43
N ASP A 140 1.00 -12.05 16.74
CA ASP A 140 2.20 -11.70 15.97
C ASP A 140 2.75 -12.80 15.03
N ARG A 141 2.83 -12.48 13.74
CA ARG A 141 3.27 -13.42 12.69
C ARG A 141 4.23 -12.74 11.74
N LEU A 142 5.16 -13.53 11.21
CA LEU A 142 5.96 -13.10 10.07
C LEU A 142 5.02 -12.92 8.87
N PHE A 143 5.24 -11.81 8.18
CA PHE A 143 4.59 -11.52 6.92
C PHE A 143 4.95 -12.63 5.93
N SER A 144 3.94 -13.34 5.46
CA SER A 144 4.04 -14.01 4.18
C SER A 144 4.16 -12.92 3.13
N PRO A 145 5.18 -12.89 2.25
CA PRO A 145 5.07 -12.07 1.07
C PRO A 145 3.70 -12.35 0.47
N LEU A 146 2.89 -11.30 0.31
CA LEU A 146 1.65 -11.24 -0.45
C LEU A 146 0.36 -11.65 0.31
N THR A 147 -0.51 -10.67 0.57
CA THR A 147 -1.93 -10.82 0.18
C THR A 147 -1.99 -10.46 -1.28
N VAL A 148 -2.43 -11.40 -2.11
CA VAL A 148 -2.91 -11.06 -3.43
C VAL A 148 -4.30 -10.47 -3.24
N ARG A 149 -4.45 -9.16 -3.42
CA ARG A 149 -5.80 -8.66 -3.70
C ARG A 149 -6.07 -9.03 -5.15
N ARG A 150 -6.89 -10.06 -5.36
CA ARG A 150 -7.45 -10.38 -6.68
C ARG A 150 -7.97 -9.09 -7.28
N LEU A 151 -7.53 -8.74 -8.49
CA LEU A 151 -8.19 -7.72 -9.31
C LEU A 151 -9.69 -8.00 -9.21
N VAL A 152 -10.47 -7.08 -8.62
CA VAL A 152 -11.87 -7.34 -8.24
C VAL A 152 -12.70 -7.71 -9.49
N ASN A 153 -12.19 -7.39 -10.68
CA ASN A 153 -12.53 -8.05 -11.94
C ASN A 153 -11.32 -8.77 -12.58
N PRO A 154 -11.24 -10.12 -12.54
CA PRO A 154 -10.15 -10.88 -13.16
C PRO A 154 -10.15 -10.81 -14.70
N ASN A 155 -11.22 -10.27 -15.31
CA ASN A 155 -11.31 -10.07 -16.75
C ASN A 155 -10.89 -8.65 -17.18
N ALA A 156 -10.56 -7.78 -16.23
CA ALA A 156 -10.21 -6.40 -16.53
C ALA A 156 -8.68 -6.23 -16.57
N PRO A 157 -8.14 -5.36 -17.46
CA PRO A 157 -6.70 -5.10 -17.54
C PRO A 157 -6.12 -4.64 -16.19
N PRO A 158 -4.84 -4.87 -15.91
CA PRO A 158 -4.26 -4.36 -14.68
C PRO A 158 -4.20 -2.83 -14.64
N ASP A 159 -4.21 -2.27 -13.42
CA ASP A 159 -3.99 -0.84 -13.23
C ASP A 159 -2.54 -0.49 -13.63
N LYS A 160 -2.41 0.53 -14.47
CA LYS A 160 -1.14 1.07 -14.96
C LYS A 160 -0.97 2.52 -14.51
N GLN A 161 0.21 3.08 -14.72
CA GLN A 161 0.42 4.51 -14.48
C GLN A 161 -0.38 5.31 -15.51
N LEU A 162 -1.14 6.30 -15.05
CA LEU A 162 -1.83 7.26 -15.90
C LEU A 162 -1.23 8.64 -15.59
N GLN A 163 -1.13 9.50 -16.60
CA GLN A 163 -0.60 10.85 -16.40
C GLN A 163 -1.48 11.87 -17.11
N MET A 164 -1.75 12.96 -16.40
CA MET A 164 -2.35 14.17 -16.94
C MET A 164 -1.37 15.33 -16.77
N ILE A 165 -1.19 16.11 -17.83
CA ILE A 165 -0.38 17.33 -17.84
C ILE A 165 -1.24 18.47 -18.37
N ALA A 166 -1.49 19.48 -17.56
CA ALA A 166 -2.23 20.68 -17.92
C ALA A 166 -1.32 21.91 -17.78
N ILE A 167 -1.22 22.73 -18.82
CA ILE A 167 -0.30 23.89 -18.86
C ILE A 167 -1.04 25.12 -19.37
N GLY A 168 -1.02 26.18 -18.58
CA GLY A 168 -1.46 27.53 -18.95
C GLY A 168 -0.31 28.32 -19.58
N GLY A 169 -0.28 28.43 -20.90
CA GLY A 169 0.75 29.18 -21.60
C GLY A 169 0.40 30.67 -21.74
N ALA A 170 1.13 31.55 -21.05
CA ALA A 170 1.22 33.00 -21.24
C ALA A 170 2.11 33.61 -20.15
N HIS A 171 2.34 34.93 -20.18
CA HIS A 171 2.85 35.68 -19.03
C HIS A 171 1.87 36.81 -18.66
N PRO A 172 1.18 36.75 -17.51
CA PRO A 172 1.20 35.66 -16.54
C PRO A 172 0.51 34.39 -17.11
N PRO A 173 0.77 33.19 -16.55
CA PRO A 173 0.11 31.97 -16.98
C PRO A 173 -1.42 32.06 -16.95
N ALA A 174 -2.06 31.23 -17.78
CA ALA A 174 -3.51 31.06 -17.74
C ALA A 174 -3.88 30.21 -16.52
N GLU A 175 -4.79 30.70 -15.70
CA GLU A 175 -5.40 29.95 -14.60
C GLU A 175 -6.39 28.93 -15.17
N PHE A 176 -6.45 27.74 -14.57
CA PHE A 176 -7.35 26.70 -15.02
C PHE A 176 -7.84 25.80 -13.88
N GLU A 177 -8.99 25.18 -14.11
CA GLU A 177 -9.56 24.13 -13.27
C GLU A 177 -9.97 22.94 -14.15
N GLY A 178 -10.05 21.75 -13.57
CA GLY A 178 -10.43 20.58 -14.35
C GLY A 178 -10.69 19.33 -13.53
N TRP A 179 -10.95 18.24 -14.24
CA TRP A 179 -11.13 16.92 -13.66
C TRP A 179 -10.80 15.82 -14.68
N CYS A 180 -10.50 14.62 -14.19
CA CYS A 180 -10.38 13.40 -14.95
C CYS A 180 -11.08 12.25 -14.23
N ASP A 181 -11.87 11.47 -14.97
CA ASP A 181 -12.45 10.21 -14.52
C ASP A 181 -11.54 9.06 -14.96
N ILE A 182 -11.10 8.24 -14.01
CA ILE A 182 -10.24 7.07 -14.26
C ILE A 182 -10.98 5.78 -13.92
N ALA A 183 -10.93 4.80 -14.83
CA ALA A 183 -11.41 3.45 -14.57
C ALA A 183 -10.40 2.70 -13.71
N LEU A 184 -10.88 1.95 -12.73
CA LEU A 184 -10.08 1.14 -11.82
C LEU A 184 -10.37 -0.34 -12.02
N SER A 185 -9.38 -1.17 -11.71
CA SER A 185 -9.43 -2.64 -11.77
C SER A 185 -10.59 -3.32 -11.00
N ASN A 186 -11.30 -2.56 -10.17
CA ASN A 186 -12.49 -3.00 -9.46
C ASN A 186 -13.82 -2.62 -10.14
N ASN A 187 -13.80 -2.28 -11.43
CA ASN A 187 -14.94 -1.78 -12.21
C ASN A 187 -15.59 -0.52 -11.63
N THR A 188 -14.84 0.28 -10.86
CA THR A 188 -15.30 1.61 -10.41
C THR A 188 -14.60 2.70 -11.20
N VAL A 189 -15.23 3.87 -11.23
CA VAL A 189 -14.65 5.08 -11.80
C VAL A 189 -14.36 6.05 -10.65
N LYS A 190 -13.15 6.58 -10.61
CA LYS A 190 -12.73 7.59 -9.64
C LYS A 190 -12.51 8.92 -10.36
N ARG A 191 -13.08 10.00 -9.83
CA ARG A 191 -12.82 11.35 -10.30
C ARG A 191 -11.64 11.97 -9.56
N ILE A 192 -10.71 12.55 -10.31
CA ILE A 192 -9.57 13.31 -9.82
C ILE A 192 -9.77 14.76 -10.28
N THR A 193 -9.76 15.71 -9.34
CA THR A 193 -9.89 17.13 -9.65
C THR A 193 -8.53 17.78 -9.83
N LEU A 194 -8.52 18.87 -10.59
CA LEU A 194 -7.38 19.70 -10.92
C LEU A 194 -7.73 21.14 -10.60
N ASP A 195 -6.83 21.80 -9.89
CA ASP A 195 -6.86 23.23 -9.60
C ASP A 195 -5.43 23.72 -9.83
N ASP A 196 -5.27 24.77 -10.64
CA ASP A 196 -3.97 25.33 -11.02
C ASP A 196 -3.21 25.90 -9.81
N GLN A 197 -3.90 26.41 -8.79
CA GLN A 197 -3.30 27.10 -7.64
C GLN A 197 -2.30 28.20 -8.06
N ASP A 198 -2.58 28.91 -9.15
CA ASP A 198 -1.77 29.99 -9.74
C ASP A 198 -0.36 29.57 -10.21
N ILE A 199 -0.12 28.28 -10.44
CA ILE A 199 1.19 27.75 -10.88
C ILE A 199 1.36 27.85 -12.41
N GLY A 200 0.27 27.80 -13.17
CA GLY A 200 0.26 27.77 -14.62
C GLY A 200 0.68 26.43 -15.23
N ASN A 201 0.96 25.40 -14.43
CA ASN A 201 1.34 24.07 -14.88
C ASN A 201 1.09 23.04 -13.79
N GLN A 202 0.28 22.03 -14.09
CA GLN A 202 -0.03 20.93 -13.19
C GLN A 202 0.22 19.60 -13.89
N THR A 203 1.03 18.76 -13.26
CA THR A 203 1.17 17.34 -13.62
C THR A 203 0.57 16.49 -12.52
N ARG A 204 -0.28 15.53 -12.90
CA ARG A 204 -0.87 14.53 -12.00
C ARG A 204 -0.50 13.14 -12.49
N ILE A 205 0.14 12.38 -11.62
CA ILE A 205 0.42 10.95 -11.83
C ILE A 205 -0.62 10.17 -11.03
N MET A 206 -1.28 9.23 -11.68
CA MET A 206 -2.40 8.46 -11.14
C MET A 206 -2.18 6.96 -11.43
N ARG A 207 -2.93 6.10 -10.74
CA ARG A 207 -2.98 4.65 -11.01
C ARG A 207 -4.41 4.26 -11.38
N GLY A 208 -4.57 3.56 -12.50
CA GLY A 208 -5.85 3.06 -12.99
C GLY A 208 -5.70 2.31 -14.31
N GLN A 209 -6.79 1.73 -14.83
CA GLN A 209 -6.76 0.98 -16.08
C GLN A 209 -6.74 1.90 -17.30
N SER A 210 -7.48 2.99 -17.23
CA SER A 210 -7.63 3.97 -18.31
C SER A 210 -8.21 5.28 -17.83
N ILE A 211 -7.99 6.32 -18.62
CA ILE A 211 -8.64 7.62 -18.48
C ILE A 211 -9.93 7.57 -19.31
N GLU A 212 -11.09 7.69 -18.68
CA GLU A 212 -12.39 7.58 -19.33
C GLU A 212 -12.88 8.93 -19.88
N ALA A 213 -12.66 10.00 -19.12
CA ALA A 213 -12.96 11.36 -19.53
C ALA A 213 -12.06 12.34 -18.80
N CYS A 214 -11.75 13.47 -19.43
CA CYS A 214 -11.10 14.60 -18.78
C CYS A 214 -11.66 15.91 -19.31
N GLU A 215 -11.63 16.93 -18.48
CA GLU A 215 -12.01 18.28 -18.85
C GLU A 215 -11.11 19.27 -18.11
N VAL A 216 -10.57 20.25 -18.82
CA VAL A 216 -9.83 21.36 -18.23
C VAL A 216 -10.33 22.65 -18.86
N THR A 217 -10.65 23.62 -18.01
CA THR A 217 -11.21 24.92 -18.39
C THR A 217 -10.29 26.03 -17.94
N ASN A 218 -9.92 26.91 -18.87
CA ASN A 218 -9.25 28.18 -18.61
C ASN A 218 -10.22 29.12 -17.91
N THR A 219 -10.01 29.33 -16.62
CA THR A 219 -10.82 30.20 -15.77
C THR A 219 -10.32 31.65 -15.81
N GLY A 220 -9.04 31.86 -16.15
CA GLY A 220 -8.42 33.18 -16.26
C GLY A 220 -8.80 33.97 -17.52
N GLY A 221 -9.44 33.33 -18.51
CA GLY A 221 -9.94 33.98 -19.73
C GLY A 221 -8.86 34.62 -20.62
N ARG A 222 -7.61 34.17 -20.48
CA ARG A 222 -6.45 34.70 -21.22
C ARG A 222 -5.48 33.58 -21.59
N GLY A 223 -4.58 33.86 -22.54
CA GLY A 223 -3.50 32.95 -22.89
C GLY A 223 -3.96 31.67 -23.60
N SER A 224 -3.11 30.66 -23.53
CA SER A 224 -3.33 29.34 -24.10
C SER A 224 -3.45 28.29 -23.00
N LEU A 225 -4.18 27.22 -23.27
CA LEU A 225 -4.29 26.06 -22.38
C LEU A 225 -3.91 24.81 -23.18
N SER A 226 -3.07 23.94 -22.61
CA SER A 226 -2.72 22.65 -23.17
C SER A 226 -3.04 21.52 -22.20
N LEU A 227 -3.60 20.43 -22.72
CA LEU A 227 -3.84 19.18 -22.00
C LEU A 227 -3.17 18.04 -22.74
N ARG A 228 -2.39 17.24 -22.03
CA ARG A 228 -1.80 15.98 -22.50
C ARG A 228 -2.16 14.86 -21.55
N LEU A 229 -2.55 13.71 -22.09
CA LEU A 229 -2.94 12.54 -21.33
C LEU A 229 -2.13 11.32 -21.81
N TYR A 230 -1.60 10.56 -20.84
CA TYR A 230 -0.85 9.33 -21.09
C TYR A 230 -1.45 8.17 -20.30
N GLU A 231 -1.42 7.00 -20.91
CA GLU A 231 -1.67 5.73 -20.22
C GLU A 231 -0.47 4.79 -20.40
N GLY A 232 0.24 4.50 -19.31
CA GLY A 232 1.59 3.95 -19.37
C GLY A 232 2.51 4.93 -20.10
N ASP A 233 3.26 4.41 -21.08
CA ASP A 233 4.16 5.21 -21.91
C ASP A 233 3.51 5.77 -23.18
N ARG A 234 2.19 5.56 -23.35
CA ARG A 234 1.46 5.96 -24.57
C ARG A 234 0.70 7.25 -24.36
N GLU A 235 0.97 8.26 -25.19
CA GLU A 235 0.12 9.44 -25.33
C GLU A 235 -1.22 9.04 -25.97
N ILE A 236 -2.32 9.30 -25.26
CA ILE A 236 -3.68 9.00 -25.73
C ILE A 236 -4.43 10.24 -26.19
N PHE A 237 -3.98 11.43 -25.76
CA PHE A 237 -4.60 12.69 -26.12
C PHE A 237 -3.62 13.84 -25.94
N ILE A 238 -3.61 14.75 -26.92
CA ILE A 238 -2.95 16.05 -26.83
C ILE A 238 -3.86 17.08 -27.48
N ARG A 239 -4.13 18.17 -26.78
CA ARG A 239 -4.82 19.32 -27.36
C ARG A 239 -4.28 20.60 -26.74
N GLN A 240 -4.29 21.65 -27.55
CA GLN A 240 -4.01 23.01 -27.13
C GLN A 240 -5.13 23.90 -27.68
N ILE A 241 -5.55 24.87 -26.88
CA ILE A 241 -6.52 25.89 -27.27
C ILE A 241 -5.97 27.26 -26.90
N GLU A 242 -6.48 28.28 -27.57
CA GLU A 242 -6.22 29.69 -27.28
C GLU A 242 -7.55 30.41 -27.11
N THR A 243 -7.56 31.51 -26.36
CA THR A 243 -8.74 32.35 -26.22
C THR A 243 -9.29 32.78 -27.60
N PRO A 244 -10.62 32.76 -27.82
CA PRO A 244 -11.68 32.70 -26.80
C PRO A 244 -12.12 31.29 -26.39
N GLU A 245 -11.53 30.21 -26.94
CA GLU A 245 -11.85 28.86 -26.48
C GLU A 245 -11.34 28.67 -25.04
N ALA A 246 -12.23 28.22 -24.14
CA ALA A 246 -11.92 28.08 -22.72
C ALA A 246 -11.70 26.63 -22.28
N THR A 247 -12.36 25.64 -22.90
CA THR A 247 -12.42 24.28 -22.37
C THR A 247 -11.85 23.24 -23.34
N ILE A 248 -10.96 22.40 -22.82
CA ILE A 248 -10.52 21.17 -23.47
C ILE A 248 -11.26 20.00 -22.84
N THR A 249 -11.96 19.21 -23.67
CA THR A 249 -12.61 17.97 -23.23
C THR A 249 -12.03 16.77 -23.97
N TYR A 250 -11.78 15.70 -23.23
CA TYR A 250 -11.44 14.38 -23.73
C TYR A 250 -12.50 13.38 -23.25
N ARG A 251 -12.91 12.49 -24.15
CA ARG A 251 -13.69 11.28 -23.82
C ARG A 251 -13.05 10.12 -24.56
N LYS A 252 -12.87 9.02 -23.86
CA LYS A 252 -12.38 7.79 -24.46
C LYS A 252 -13.38 7.32 -25.54
N PRO A 253 -12.91 7.01 -26.76
CA PRO A 253 -13.76 6.61 -27.88
C PRO A 253 -14.38 5.23 -27.70
#